data_AF-A0AB39SG77-F1
#
_entry.id   AF-A0AB39SG77-F1
#
_cell.length_a   1.000
_cell.length_b   1.000
_cell.length_c   1.000
_cell.angle_alpha   90.00
_cell.angle_beta   90.00
_cell.angle_gamma   90.00
#
_symmetry.space_group_name_H-M   'P 1'
#
loop_
_entity.id
_entity.type
_entity.pdbx_description
1 polymer ?
#
loop_
_entity_poly.entity_id
_entity_poly.type
_entity_poly.pdbx_seq_one_letter_code
_entity_poly.pdbx_strand_id
1 'polypeptide(L)' 'MMEAVTHTWDLSEALGRPLELDPELAGFALVIAHRVLPEGEREDDPELPFGSVVPTPEGADTYAQLAAYLGRLPLSRA' A
#
# COMPACT_ATOMS: atom_id res chain seq x y z
N MET A 1 -9.98 2.61 -8.02
CA MET A 1 -8.79 3.46 -8.26
C MET A 1 -7.67 3.12 -7.30
N MET A 2 -7.89 3.18 -5.97
CA MET A 2 -6.92 2.70 -4.96
C MET A 2 -6.39 1.30 -5.30
N GLU A 3 -7.27 0.33 -5.58
CA GLU A 3 -6.89 -1.01 -6.03
C GLU A 3 -5.94 -1.03 -7.22
N ALA A 4 -6.24 -0.25 -8.27
CA ALA A 4 -5.42 -0.24 -9.48
C ALA A 4 -4.03 0.38 -9.23
N VAL A 5 -3.96 1.43 -8.41
CA VAL A 5 -2.71 2.07 -8.00
C VAL A 5 -1.88 1.10 -7.17
N THR A 6 -2.48 0.48 -6.16
CA THR A 6 -1.80 -0.50 -5.29
C THR A 6 -1.32 -1.73 -6.08
N HIS A 7 -2.16 -2.29 -6.95
CA HIS A 7 -1.78 -3.46 -7.74
C HIS A 7 -0.75 -3.15 -8.84
N THR A 8 -0.68 -1.90 -9.31
CA THR A 8 0.43 -1.48 -10.18
C THR A 8 1.76 -1.52 -9.43
N TRP A 9 1.78 -1.08 -8.17
CA TRP A 9 2.94 -1.20 -7.30
C TRP A 9 3.26 -2.67 -6.99
N ASP A 10 2.26 -3.50 -6.65
CA ASP A 10 2.45 -4.94 -6.40
C ASP A 10 3.15 -5.61 -7.60
N LEU A 11 2.71 -5.31 -8.82
CA LEU A 11 3.32 -5.81 -10.06
C LEU A 11 4.74 -5.28 -10.25
N SER A 12 4.97 -4.00 -10.00
CA SER A 12 6.30 -3.39 -10.13
C SER A 12 7.32 -4.04 -9.19
N GLU A 13 6.93 -4.31 -7.94
CA GLU A 13 7.75 -5.04 -6.96
C GLU A 13 7.98 -6.49 -7.38
N ALA A 14 6.92 -7.21 -7.76
CA ALA A 14 7.00 -8.63 -8.13
C ALA A 14 7.88 -8.90 -9.36
N LEU A 15 7.96 -7.94 -10.28
CA LEU A 15 8.81 -8.03 -11.46
C LEU A 15 10.29 -7.74 -11.17
N GLY A 16 10.64 -7.26 -9.97
CA GLY A 16 12.00 -6.84 -9.62
C GLY A 16 12.52 -5.70 -10.49
N ARG A 17 11.60 -4.92 -11.09
CA ARG A 17 11.89 -3.82 -12.03
C ARG A 17 11.08 -2.61 -11.59
N PRO A 18 11.50 -1.91 -10.51
CA PRO A 18 10.77 -0.75 -10.01
C PRO A 18 10.65 0.29 -11.13
N LEU A 19 9.41 0.59 -11.50
CA LEU A 19 9.10 1.69 -12.41
C LEU A 19 9.04 3.00 -11.63
N GLU A 20 9.39 4.10 -12.27
CA GLU A 20 9.07 5.43 -11.73
C GLU A 20 7.56 5.64 -11.85
N LEU A 21 6.84 5.28 -10.79
CA LEU A 21 5.39 5.50 -10.68
C LEU A 21 5.11 6.93 -10.20
N ASP A 22 3.99 7.49 -10.66
CA ASP A 22 3.58 8.85 -10.28
C ASP A 22 3.18 8.92 -8.79
N PRO A 23 3.92 9.66 -7.95
CA PRO A 23 3.64 9.73 -6.52
C PRO A 23 2.29 10.41 -6.19
N GLU A 24 1.74 11.24 -7.08
CA GLU A 24 0.43 11.87 -6.84
C GLU A 24 -0.70 10.83 -6.82
N LEU A 25 -0.59 9.77 -7.63
CA LEU A 25 -1.55 8.68 -7.65
C LEU A 25 -1.55 7.90 -6.33
N ALA A 26 -0.36 7.62 -5.78
CA ALA A 26 -0.22 6.99 -4.48
C ALA A 26 -0.76 7.89 -3.36
N GLY A 27 -0.48 9.18 -3.41
CA GLY A 27 -0.97 10.15 -2.43
C GLY A 27 -2.50 10.22 -2.41
N PHE A 28 -3.12 10.29 -3.58
CA PHE A 28 -4.58 10.31 -3.67
C PHE A 28 -5.20 8.98 -3.24
N ALA A 29 -4.59 7.84 -3.58
CA ALA A 29 -5.01 6.53 -3.10
C ALA A 29 -4.88 6.39 -1.58
N LEU A 30 -3.82 6.93 -0.96
CA LEU A 30 -3.60 6.91 0.48
C LEU A 30 -4.65 7.72 1.23
N VAL A 31 -5.03 8.90 0.73
CA VAL A 31 -6.15 9.68 1.29
C VAL A 31 -7.45 8.89 1.26
N ILE A 32 -7.73 8.17 0.17
CA ILE A 32 -8.91 7.30 0.09
C ILE A 32 -8.81 6.16 1.11
N ALA A 33 -7.65 5.51 1.20
CA ALA A 33 -7.43 4.40 2.13
C ALA A 33 -7.74 4.83 3.58
N HIS A 34 -7.20 5.96 4.03
CA HIS A 34 -7.48 6.50 5.36
C HIS A 34 -8.96 6.83 5.60
N ARG A 35 -9.72 7.11 4.55
CA ARG A 35 -11.14 7.47 4.65
C ARG A 35 -12.05 6.24 4.70
N VAL A 36 -11.66 5.14 4.05
CA VAL A 36 -12.53 3.98 3.85
C VAL A 36 -12.13 2.77 4.71
N LEU A 37 -10.91 2.77 5.27
CA LEU A 37 -10.43 1.71 6.14
C LEU A 37 -10.24 2.21 7.57
N PRO A 38 -10.51 1.38 8.60
CA PRO A 38 -10.22 1.72 9.98
C PRO A 38 -8.70 1.80 10.20
N GLU A 39 -8.25 2.63 11.13
CA GLU A 39 -6.82 2.73 11.47
C GLU A 39 -6.31 1.58 12.36
N GLY A 40 -7.23 0.88 13.05
CA GLY A 40 -6.93 -0.21 13.99
C GLY A 40 -6.83 -1.59 13.34
N GLU A 41 -7.09 -2.63 14.14
CA GLU A 41 -7.03 -4.03 13.68
C GLU A 41 -8.06 -4.30 12.59
N ARG A 42 -7.60 -5.01 11.54
CA ARG A 42 -8.40 -5.38 10.37
C ARG A 42 -8.44 -6.89 10.13
N GLU A 43 -7.55 -7.64 10.80
CA GLU A 43 -7.38 -9.08 10.63
C GLU A 43 -8.61 -9.91 11.00
N ASP A 44 -9.47 -9.38 11.88
CA ASP A 44 -10.66 -10.07 12.36
C ASP A 44 -11.92 -9.80 11.52
N ASP A 45 -11.85 -8.93 10.51
CA ASP A 45 -12.99 -8.62 9.65
C ASP A 45 -12.91 -9.41 8.33
N PRO A 46 -13.70 -10.49 8.17
CA PRO A 46 -13.66 -11.33 6.97
C PRO A 46 -14.20 -10.62 5.72
N GLU A 47 -14.85 -9.46 5.85
CA GLU A 47 -15.31 -8.67 4.72
C GLU A 47 -14.25 -7.66 4.21
N LEU A 48 -13.17 -7.43 4.97
CA LEU A 48 -12.09 -6.52 4.60
C LEU A 48 -10.90 -7.25 3.94
N PRO A 49 -10.66 -7.06 2.63
CA PRO A 49 -9.54 -7.69 1.92
C PRO A 49 -8.21 -6.93 2.13
N PHE A 50 -7.97 -6.40 3.33
CA PHE A 50 -6.76 -5.63 3.67
C PHE A 50 -6.16 -6.11 4.99
N GLY A 51 -4.84 -6.28 5.01
CA GLY A 51 -4.12 -6.59 6.25
C GLY A 51 -4.10 -5.40 7.22
N SER A 52 -3.69 -5.68 8.46
CA SER A 52 -3.38 -4.66 9.45
C SER A 52 -2.33 -3.69 8.93
N VAL A 53 -2.43 -2.42 9.35
CA VAL A 53 -1.40 -1.41 9.06
C VAL A 53 -0.04 -1.90 9.57
N VAL A 54 0.98 -1.86 8.71
CA VAL A 54 2.36 -2.17 9.10
C VAL A 54 3.20 -0.90 9.24
N PRO A 55 4.28 -0.91 10.05
CA PRO A 55 5.17 0.23 10.17
C PRO A 55 5.75 0.63 8.82
N THR A 56 5.60 1.91 8.48
CA THR A 56 6.26 2.48 7.30
C THR A 56 7.74 2.71 7.61
N PRO A 57 8.68 2.24 6.77
CA PRO A 57 10.10 2.52 6.91
C PRO A 57 10.40 4.02 6.91
N GLU A 58 11.43 4.45 7.65
CA GLU A 58 11.90 5.82 7.59
C GLU A 58 12.37 6.17 6.17
N GLY A 59 11.94 7.34 5.67
CA GLY A 59 12.24 7.79 4.31
C GLY A 59 11.49 7.05 3.19
N ALA A 60 10.47 6.24 3.52
CA ALA A 60 9.64 5.57 2.53
C ALA A 60 8.89 6.57 1.63
N ASP A 61 8.84 6.27 0.34
CA ASP A 61 8.03 7.01 -0.62
C ASP A 61 6.53 6.80 -0.38
N THR A 62 5.70 7.55 -1.10
CA THR A 62 4.25 7.54 -0.94
C THR A 62 3.61 6.20 -1.32
N TYR A 63 4.23 5.44 -2.23
CA TYR A 63 3.76 4.10 -2.58
C TYR A 63 4.03 3.10 -1.46
N ALA A 64 5.21 3.16 -0.85
CA ALA A 64 5.55 2.35 0.31
C ALA A 64 4.69 2.71 1.54
N GLN A 65 4.34 3.99 1.73
CA GLN A 65 3.35 4.42 2.73
C GLN A 65 1.97 3.81 2.47
N LEU A 66 1.49 3.87 1.22
CA LEU A 66 0.23 3.24 0.81
C LEU A 66 0.25 1.73 1.03
N ALA A 67 1.29 1.04 0.57
CA ALA A 67 1.46 -0.39 0.74
C ALA A 67 1.44 -0.78 2.23
N ALA A 68 2.20 -0.06 3.06
CA ALA A 68 2.27 -0.27 4.49
C ALA A 68 0.90 -0.05 5.17
N TYR A 69 0.19 1.02 4.79
CA TYR A 69 -1.15 1.26 5.30
C TYR A 69 -2.14 0.17 4.88
N LEU A 70 -1.96 -0.46 3.72
CA LEU A 70 -2.79 -1.58 3.26
C LEU A 70 -2.26 -2.96 3.71
N GLY A 71 -1.33 -3.00 4.66
CA GLY A 71 -0.79 -4.21 5.28
C GLY A 71 0.16 -5.03 4.41
N ARG A 72 0.81 -4.40 3.43
CA ARG A 72 1.77 -5.05 2.53
C ARG A 72 3.21 -4.78 2.97
N LEU A 73 4.07 -5.77 2.75
CA LEU A 73 5.52 -5.67 2.94
C LEU A 73 6.21 -5.67 1.56
N PRO A 74 7.24 -4.82 1.33
CA PRO A 74 8.00 -4.82 0.08
C PRO A 74 8.67 -6.17 -0.20
N LEU A 75 8.60 -6.64 -1.45
CA LEU A 75 9.21 -7.90 -1.87
C LEU A 75 10.71 -7.75 -2.13
N SER A 76 11.13 -6.56 -2.55
CA SER A 76 12.52 -6.20 -2.87
C SER A 76 13.50 -6.29 -1.68
N ARG A 77 13.01 -6.60 -0.48
CA ARG A 77 13.78 -6.76 0.77
C ARG A 77 13.93 -8.22 1.24
N ALA A 78 13.41 -9.20 0.49
CA ALA A 78 13.49 -10.64 0.80
C ALA A 78 14.60 -11.37 0.01
#